data_AF-A0A953UFF0-F1
#
_entry.id   AF-A0A953UFF0-F1
#
_cell.length_a   1.000
_cell.length_b   1.000
_cell.length_c   1.000
_cell.angle_alpha   90.00
_cell.angle_beta   90.00
_cell.angle_gamma   90.00
#
_symmetry.space_group_name_H-M   'P 1'
#
loop_
_entity.id
_entity.type
_entity.pdbx_description
1 polymer ?
#
loop_
_entity_poly.entity_id
_entity_poly.type
_entity_poly.pdbx_seq_one_letter_code
_entity_poly.pdbx_strand_id
1 'polypeptide(L)'
;MPTSGSGNRGTVSRRVAPFAPLALALLLQRAVIPGGGGSGEEVEHGEEAAVCADDIEGFRGCHSEYPTGCTKAGKYDAYLNLFKNQLIPPKTAPVGFLAKSDFANLDRNTPKDLTRGNHADMKDALGKLGEGQVFAVNGYLYYAQKGGTSESSNCQLSDIDDIDFHIGIGFDGALAAKLVKKPGTAKAKLSEDEKAGLTQTSIIVEMTPHYRAQFKQDWTLDLVKANVGQQVRVTGQLMADNEHNNTKDNCSYPGANQTSCWRASIWELHPVTQFQICKSASRCADDSTDWVNIEDAQP
;
A
#
# COMPACT_ATOMS: atom_id res chain seq x y z
N MET A 1 15.58 -71.35 32.23
CA MET A 1 15.19 -72.12 31.01
C MET A 1 13.87 -72.81 31.30
N PRO A 2 12.98 -73.03 30.30
CA PRO A 2 12.49 -72.07 29.31
C PRO A 2 11.41 -71.18 30.00
N THR A 3 10.20 -70.80 29.56
CA THR A 3 9.44 -70.77 28.28
C THR A 3 8.46 -69.56 28.40
N SER A 4 8.22 -68.71 27.40
CA SER A 4 7.21 -68.80 26.32
C SER A 4 5.82 -69.37 26.73
N GLY A 5 4.70 -68.69 26.51
CA GLY A 5 4.49 -67.40 25.84
C GLY A 5 3.01 -67.03 25.68
N SER A 6 2.70 -66.19 24.68
CA SER A 6 1.39 -65.54 24.43
C SER A 6 1.05 -64.38 25.40
N GLY A 7 0.51 -63.24 24.98
CA GLY A 7 0.24 -62.79 23.60
C GLY A 7 -1.12 -62.09 23.45
N ASN A 8 -1.16 -60.76 23.57
CA ASN A 8 -2.34 -59.98 23.17
C ASN A 8 -1.94 -58.63 22.54
N ARG A 9 -2.76 -58.10 21.62
CA ARG A 9 -2.49 -56.91 20.81
C ARG A 9 -3.45 -55.78 21.20
N GLY A 10 -2.93 -54.60 21.52
CA GLY A 10 -3.71 -53.41 21.93
C GLY A 10 -3.43 -52.18 21.07
N THR A 11 -4.13 -52.05 19.95
CA THR A 11 -4.37 -50.83 19.15
C THR A 11 -3.39 -49.65 19.28
N VAL A 12 -2.40 -49.58 18.38
CA VAL A 12 -1.76 -48.30 18.01
C VAL A 12 -2.72 -47.51 17.12
N SER A 13 -3.21 -46.36 17.60
CA SER A 13 -4.12 -45.50 16.84
C SER A 13 -3.37 -44.63 15.82
N ARG A 14 -3.04 -45.19 14.64
CA ARG A 14 -2.65 -44.39 13.47
C ARG A 14 -3.88 -43.67 12.90
N ARG A 15 -3.96 -42.35 13.05
CA ARG A 15 -4.83 -41.51 12.21
C ARG A 15 -4.12 -41.21 10.90
N VAL A 16 -4.47 -41.94 9.85
CA VAL A 16 -4.19 -41.56 8.46
C VAL A 16 -5.34 -40.67 7.98
N ALA A 17 -5.02 -39.61 7.22
CA ALA A 17 -6.01 -38.62 6.80
C ALA A 17 -6.88 -39.09 5.62
N PRO A 18 -8.09 -38.54 5.45
CA PRO A 18 -8.74 -38.43 4.16
C PRO A 18 -8.19 -37.21 3.38
N PHE A 19 -7.59 -37.45 2.21
CA PHE A 19 -7.40 -36.40 1.20
C PHE A 19 -8.71 -36.24 0.42
N ALA A 20 -9.34 -35.06 0.46
CA ALA A 20 -10.32 -34.57 -0.53
C ALA A 20 -10.75 -33.12 -0.21
N PRO A 21 -11.11 -32.29 -1.21
CA PRO A 21 -10.46 -32.14 -2.51
C PRO A 21 -10.13 -30.65 -2.81
N LEU A 22 -9.44 -30.37 -3.93
CA LEU A 22 -9.47 -29.03 -4.52
C LEU A 22 -10.87 -28.75 -5.09
N ALA A 23 -11.58 -27.75 -4.57
CA ALA A 23 -12.70 -27.12 -5.27
C ALA A 23 -13.03 -25.71 -4.74
N LEU A 24 -12.98 -24.73 -5.64
CA LEU A 24 -13.85 -23.56 -5.72
C LEU A 24 -14.09 -22.71 -4.45
N ALA A 25 -13.23 -21.72 -4.23
CA ALA A 25 -13.55 -20.49 -3.49
C ALA A 25 -13.56 -19.28 -4.44
N LEU A 26 -14.17 -19.42 -5.62
CA LEU A 26 -14.35 -18.33 -6.58
C LEU A 26 -15.68 -17.62 -6.29
N LEU A 27 -15.69 -16.66 -5.37
CA LEU A 27 -16.79 -15.72 -5.14
C LEU A 27 -16.37 -14.61 -4.17
N LEU A 28 -16.94 -13.41 -4.36
CA LEU A 28 -16.64 -12.15 -3.64
C LEU A 28 -15.27 -11.54 -4.02
N GLN A 29 -15.16 -10.29 -4.49
CA GLN A 29 -16.19 -9.28 -4.75
C GLN A 29 -16.10 -8.78 -6.20
N ARG A 30 -17.26 -8.55 -6.82
CA ARG A 30 -17.35 -7.74 -8.05
C ARG A 30 -17.11 -6.28 -7.67
N ALA A 31 -16.47 -5.51 -8.54
CA ALA A 31 -16.76 -4.07 -8.59
C ALA A 31 -18.29 -3.88 -8.77
N VAL A 32 -18.88 -2.85 -8.17
CA VAL A 32 -20.34 -2.69 -8.13
C VAL A 32 -20.85 -2.19 -9.49
N ILE A 33 -21.00 -3.12 -10.43
CA ILE A 33 -21.70 -2.93 -11.71
C ILE A 33 -23.19 -3.30 -11.47
N PRO A 34 -24.13 -2.33 -11.48
CA PRO A 34 -25.53 -2.58 -11.18
C PRO A 34 -26.29 -3.12 -12.41
N GLY A 35 -26.03 -4.38 -12.78
CA GLY A 35 -26.77 -5.08 -13.84
C GLY A 35 -28.24 -5.31 -13.47
N GLY A 36 -29.14 -4.41 -13.93
CA GLY A 36 -30.49 -4.27 -13.37
C GLY A 36 -31.64 -4.05 -14.36
N GLY A 37 -31.50 -4.41 -15.65
CA GLY A 37 -32.64 -4.57 -16.56
C GLY A 37 -33.32 -3.27 -17.04
N GLY A 38 -32.55 -2.34 -17.59
CA GLY A 38 -33.06 -1.19 -18.35
C GLY A 38 -32.20 -0.93 -19.58
N SER A 39 -32.80 -0.43 -20.67
CA SER A 39 -32.06 -0.03 -21.88
C SER A 39 -31.38 1.32 -21.67
N GLY A 40 -30.14 1.29 -21.22
CA GLY A 40 -29.20 2.41 -21.20
C GLY A 40 -27.84 1.94 -21.74
N GLU A 41 -27.05 2.87 -22.26
CA GLU A 41 -25.72 2.56 -22.79
C GLU A 41 -24.79 2.05 -21.67
N GLU A 42 -24.04 0.99 -21.95
CA GLU A 42 -22.88 0.61 -21.12
C GLU A 42 -21.81 1.68 -21.33
N VAL A 43 -21.67 2.60 -20.38
CA VAL A 43 -20.72 3.70 -20.45
C VAL A 43 -19.30 3.14 -20.24
N GLU A 44 -18.62 2.87 -21.35
CA GLU A 44 -17.26 2.32 -21.44
C GLU A 44 -16.19 3.37 -21.08
N HIS A 45 -16.33 4.00 -19.91
CA HIS A 45 -15.44 5.05 -19.41
C HIS A 45 -14.93 4.69 -18.01
N GLY A 46 -13.69 4.20 -17.92
CA GLY A 46 -13.08 3.78 -16.65
C GLY A 46 -11.61 3.36 -16.70
N GLU A 47 -11.08 2.96 -17.86
CA GLU A 47 -9.66 2.57 -18.04
C GLU A 47 -8.93 3.44 -19.11
N GLU A 48 -9.53 4.55 -19.57
CA GLU A 48 -8.95 5.43 -20.61
C GLU A 48 -8.30 6.71 -20.04
N ALA A 49 -7.37 7.30 -20.82
CA ALA A 49 -6.65 8.52 -20.46
C ALA A 49 -7.38 9.79 -20.94
N ALA A 50 -7.86 10.60 -20.00
CA ALA A 50 -8.70 11.76 -20.24
C ALA A 50 -7.94 13.11 -20.26
N VAL A 51 -8.47 14.06 -21.03
CA VAL A 51 -8.03 15.46 -21.00
C VAL A 51 -8.83 16.21 -19.93
N CYS A 52 -8.13 16.90 -19.02
CA CYS A 52 -8.76 17.73 -18.00
C CYS A 52 -9.53 18.91 -18.61
N ALA A 53 -10.69 19.24 -18.04
CA ALA A 53 -11.31 20.56 -18.18
C ALA A 53 -10.42 21.64 -17.55
N ASP A 54 -10.59 22.91 -17.96
CA ASP A 54 -9.78 24.03 -17.46
C ASP A 54 -10.26 24.57 -16.10
N ASP A 55 -11.43 24.15 -15.62
CA ASP A 55 -12.14 24.62 -14.42
C ASP A 55 -12.24 23.57 -13.28
N ILE A 56 -11.35 22.57 -13.26
CA ILE A 56 -11.22 21.65 -12.13
C ILE A 56 -10.60 22.38 -10.92
N GLU A 57 -11.45 22.91 -10.03
CA GLU A 57 -11.02 23.66 -8.82
C GLU A 57 -10.61 22.77 -7.63
N GLY A 58 -10.70 21.44 -7.72
CA GLY A 58 -10.32 20.54 -6.62
C GLY A 58 -10.68 19.07 -6.83
N PHE A 59 -10.32 18.21 -5.87
CA PHE A 59 -10.46 16.75 -5.92
C PHE A 59 -11.91 16.29 -6.18
N ARG A 60 -12.90 17.09 -5.76
CA ARG A 60 -14.32 16.79 -5.98
C ARG A 60 -14.67 16.82 -7.45
N GLY A 61 -14.29 17.88 -8.17
CA GLY A 61 -14.46 17.95 -9.62
C GLY A 61 -13.69 16.80 -10.27
N CYS A 62 -12.39 16.71 -9.96
CA CYS A 62 -11.47 15.68 -10.43
C CYS A 62 -12.09 14.27 -10.40
N HIS A 63 -12.32 13.69 -9.21
CA HIS A 63 -12.74 12.30 -9.11
C HIS A 63 -14.25 12.07 -9.37
N SER A 64 -15.06 13.12 -9.56
CA SER A 64 -16.47 12.97 -9.97
C SER A 64 -16.64 12.85 -11.48
N GLU A 65 -15.75 13.49 -12.26
CA GLU A 65 -15.77 13.47 -13.73
C GLU A 65 -14.68 12.54 -14.30
N TYR A 66 -13.58 12.38 -13.58
CA TYR A 66 -12.39 11.66 -14.00
C TYR A 66 -11.96 10.61 -12.95
N PRO A 67 -12.55 9.40 -12.97
CA PRO A 67 -12.22 8.33 -12.01
C PRO A 67 -10.73 7.95 -11.99
N THR A 68 -10.04 8.02 -13.14
CA THR A 68 -8.60 7.76 -13.29
C THR A 68 -7.74 9.04 -13.15
N GLY A 69 -8.33 10.14 -12.68
CA GLY A 69 -7.74 11.46 -12.82
C GLY A 69 -7.62 11.88 -14.29
N CYS A 70 -6.82 12.89 -14.60
CA CYS A 70 -6.64 13.40 -15.97
C CYS A 70 -5.30 14.12 -16.13
N THR A 71 -4.91 14.43 -17.38
CA THR A 71 -3.83 15.40 -17.64
C THR A 71 -4.20 16.37 -18.76
N LYS A 72 -3.60 17.57 -18.80
CA LYS A 72 -3.79 18.53 -19.91
C LYS A 72 -3.34 18.00 -21.28
N ALA A 73 -2.65 16.85 -21.32
CA ALA A 73 -2.19 16.18 -22.53
C ALA A 73 -3.00 14.92 -22.92
N GLY A 74 -3.94 14.46 -22.08
CA GLY A 74 -4.64 13.19 -22.29
C GLY A 74 -3.72 11.97 -22.28
N LYS A 75 -2.66 12.01 -21.45
CA LYS A 75 -1.57 11.01 -21.45
C LYS A 75 -1.09 10.72 -20.03
N TYR A 76 -1.32 9.49 -19.59
CA TYR A 76 -0.90 8.86 -18.34
C TYR A 76 -1.30 7.37 -18.40
N ASP A 77 -0.84 6.54 -17.46
CA ASP A 77 -1.31 5.16 -17.33
C ASP A 77 -2.64 5.16 -16.54
N ALA A 78 -3.76 5.16 -17.27
CA ALA A 78 -5.09 5.27 -16.67
C ALA A 78 -5.48 4.03 -15.85
N TYR A 79 -4.90 2.87 -16.16
CA TYR A 79 -5.08 1.65 -15.39
C TYR A 79 -4.35 1.75 -14.05
N LEU A 80 -3.09 2.21 -14.02
CA LEU A 80 -2.39 2.53 -12.76
C LEU A 80 -3.23 3.47 -11.87
N ASN A 81 -3.75 4.56 -12.45
CA ASN A 81 -4.53 5.54 -11.70
C ASN A 81 -5.89 5.00 -11.22
N LEU A 82 -6.50 4.06 -11.95
CA LEU A 82 -7.71 3.39 -11.47
C LEU A 82 -7.46 2.65 -10.15
N PHE A 83 -6.26 2.10 -9.94
CA PHE A 83 -5.88 1.49 -8.67
C PHE A 83 -5.66 2.57 -7.60
N LYS A 84 -4.86 3.61 -7.90
CA LYS A 84 -4.63 4.74 -6.97
C LYS A 84 -5.94 5.33 -6.44
N ASN A 85 -6.93 5.51 -7.32
CA ASN A 85 -8.19 6.17 -7.00
C ASN A 85 -9.32 5.26 -6.42
N GLN A 86 -9.05 4.04 -5.94
CA GLN A 86 -10.11 3.14 -5.43
C GLN A 86 -10.79 3.60 -4.12
N LEU A 87 -12.12 3.68 -4.10
CA LEU A 87 -12.91 3.92 -2.88
C LEU A 87 -13.18 2.62 -2.08
N ILE A 88 -12.10 1.97 -1.65
CA ILE A 88 -12.13 0.69 -0.93
C ILE A 88 -12.87 0.82 0.42
N PRO A 89 -13.83 -0.06 0.77
CA PRO A 89 -14.54 0.01 2.05
C PRO A 89 -13.60 0.08 3.26
N PRO A 90 -13.73 1.05 4.19
CA PRO A 90 -12.81 1.23 5.33
C PRO A 90 -12.75 0.11 6.38
N LYS A 91 -13.42 -1.02 6.12
CA LYS A 91 -13.43 -2.23 6.96
C LYS A 91 -13.04 -3.49 6.18
N THR A 92 -12.49 -3.35 4.97
CA THR A 92 -11.92 -4.46 4.21
C THR A 92 -10.70 -5.00 4.97
N ALA A 93 -10.81 -6.23 5.47
CA ALA A 93 -9.71 -6.88 6.17
C ALA A 93 -8.56 -7.20 5.20
N PRO A 94 -7.29 -7.05 5.62
CA PRO A 94 -6.15 -7.43 4.80
C PRO A 94 -6.09 -8.95 4.59
N VAL A 95 -5.69 -9.39 3.39
CA VAL A 95 -5.50 -10.81 3.06
C VAL A 95 -4.23 -11.40 3.71
N GLY A 96 -3.32 -10.54 4.17
CA GLY A 96 -2.11 -10.90 4.90
C GLY A 96 -1.30 -9.68 5.35
N PHE A 97 -0.21 -9.96 6.08
CA PHE A 97 0.80 -8.96 6.44
C PHE A 97 2.05 -9.12 5.56
N LEU A 98 2.56 -8.00 5.05
CA LEU A 98 3.81 -7.93 4.28
C LEU A 98 4.96 -7.49 5.18
N ALA A 99 6.11 -8.18 5.09
CA ALA A 99 7.37 -7.76 5.69
C ALA A 99 8.34 -7.22 4.62
N LYS A 100 9.46 -6.63 5.05
CA LYS A 100 10.51 -6.10 4.14
C LYS A 100 11.00 -7.13 3.11
N SER A 101 11.03 -8.41 3.49
CA SER A 101 11.37 -9.52 2.59
C SER A 101 10.41 -9.64 1.41
N ASP A 102 9.13 -9.32 1.61
CA ASP A 102 8.07 -9.61 0.66
C ASP A 102 8.00 -8.54 -0.41
N PHE A 103 8.18 -7.26 -0.07
CA PHE A 103 8.45 -6.20 -1.06
C PHE A 103 9.67 -6.51 -1.94
N ALA A 104 10.76 -7.00 -1.32
CA ALA A 104 11.92 -7.46 -2.08
C ALA A 104 11.63 -8.73 -2.92
N ASN A 105 10.66 -9.57 -2.52
CA ASN A 105 10.21 -10.73 -3.30
C ASN A 105 9.36 -10.28 -4.50
N LEU A 106 8.44 -9.34 -4.29
CA LEU A 106 7.59 -8.73 -5.31
C LEU A 106 8.46 -8.11 -6.40
N ASP A 107 9.40 -7.22 -6.04
CA ASP A 107 10.39 -6.61 -6.95
C ASP A 107 11.14 -7.64 -7.83
N ARG A 108 11.48 -8.81 -7.28
CA ARG A 108 12.21 -9.86 -8.03
C ARG A 108 11.32 -10.71 -8.93
N ASN A 109 10.00 -10.64 -8.77
CA ASN A 109 9.02 -11.36 -9.59
C ASN A 109 8.18 -10.43 -10.48
N THR A 110 8.29 -9.09 -10.33
CA THR A 110 7.78 -8.08 -11.27
C THR A 110 8.13 -8.46 -12.73
N PRO A 111 7.20 -8.33 -13.68
CA PRO A 111 7.47 -8.57 -15.10
C PRO A 111 8.64 -7.71 -15.59
N LYS A 112 9.60 -8.32 -16.31
CA LYS A 112 10.83 -7.64 -16.77
C LYS A 112 10.58 -6.68 -17.93
N ASP A 113 9.41 -6.81 -18.53
CA ASP A 113 8.81 -6.08 -19.63
C ASP A 113 7.72 -5.08 -19.15
N LEU A 114 7.53 -4.94 -17.84
CA LEU A 114 6.79 -3.81 -17.27
C LEU A 114 7.55 -2.50 -17.51
N THR A 115 6.84 -1.50 -18.03
CA THR A 115 7.33 -0.14 -18.31
C THR A 115 6.33 0.89 -17.77
N ARG A 116 6.62 2.18 -17.92
CA ARG A 116 5.75 3.29 -17.48
C ARG A 116 4.41 3.44 -18.24
N GLY A 117 4.12 2.61 -19.24
CA GLY A 117 2.96 2.80 -20.12
C GLY A 117 2.37 1.51 -20.67
N ASN A 118 2.47 0.42 -19.91
CA ASN A 118 1.86 -0.87 -20.22
C ASN A 118 1.41 -1.63 -18.94
N HIS A 119 1.00 -0.92 -17.89
CA HIS A 119 0.49 -1.57 -16.68
C HIS A 119 -0.74 -2.45 -17.00
N ALA A 120 -1.66 -1.92 -17.82
CA ALA A 120 -2.85 -2.63 -18.29
C ALA A 120 -2.53 -3.96 -19.02
N ASP A 121 -1.45 -4.03 -19.80
CA ASP A 121 -0.99 -5.26 -20.46
C ASP A 121 -0.44 -6.29 -19.45
N MET A 122 0.10 -5.80 -18.34
CA MET A 122 0.75 -6.60 -17.29
C MET A 122 -0.18 -7.02 -16.16
N LYS A 123 -1.45 -6.58 -16.15
CA LYS A 123 -2.41 -6.82 -15.05
C LYS A 123 -2.57 -8.29 -14.65
N ASP A 124 -2.54 -9.17 -15.65
CA ASP A 124 -2.63 -10.61 -15.45
C ASP A 124 -1.40 -11.17 -14.72
N ALA A 125 -0.23 -10.56 -14.86
CA ALA A 125 1.00 -10.96 -14.18
C ALA A 125 1.15 -10.30 -12.80
N LEU A 126 0.79 -9.02 -12.68
CA LEU A 126 0.84 -8.28 -11.42
C LEU A 126 -0.24 -8.74 -10.42
N GLY A 127 -1.46 -9.05 -10.89
CA GLY A 127 -2.51 -9.66 -10.07
C GLY A 127 -2.13 -11.03 -9.50
N LYS A 128 -1.25 -11.80 -10.16
CA LYS A 128 -0.69 -13.05 -9.62
C LYS A 128 0.32 -12.82 -8.47
N LEU A 129 0.78 -11.58 -8.29
CA LEU A 129 1.64 -11.16 -7.19
C LEU A 129 0.86 -10.50 -6.02
N GLY A 130 -0.46 -10.34 -6.17
CA GLY A 130 -1.35 -9.78 -5.15
C GLY A 130 -1.79 -8.34 -5.39
N GLU A 131 -1.55 -7.78 -6.58
CA GLU A 131 -2.06 -6.45 -6.95
C GLU A 131 -3.60 -6.38 -6.84
N GLY A 132 -4.12 -5.25 -6.36
CA GLY A 132 -5.55 -5.04 -6.10
C GLY A 132 -6.05 -5.67 -4.80
N GLN A 133 -5.23 -6.51 -4.13
CA GLN A 133 -5.60 -7.07 -2.83
C GLN A 133 -5.22 -6.10 -1.71
N VAL A 134 -6.07 -6.01 -0.69
CA VAL A 134 -5.76 -5.24 0.52
C VAL A 134 -4.77 -6.04 1.37
N PHE A 135 -3.64 -5.43 1.70
CA PHE A 135 -2.61 -5.96 2.60
C PHE A 135 -2.37 -5.01 3.76
N ALA A 136 -1.70 -5.50 4.80
CA ALA A 136 -1.20 -4.67 5.88
C ALA A 136 0.34 -4.76 6.00
N VAL A 137 0.99 -3.69 6.47
CA VAL A 137 2.41 -3.63 6.75
C VAL A 137 2.64 -3.07 8.17
N ASN A 138 3.45 -3.77 8.97
CA ASN A 138 3.82 -3.34 10.33
C ASN A 138 5.28 -2.86 10.31
N GLY A 139 5.49 -1.55 10.39
CA GLY A 139 6.79 -0.89 10.22
C GLY A 139 6.95 0.35 11.11
N TYR A 140 7.76 1.31 10.68
CA TYR A 140 7.98 2.59 11.36
C TYR A 140 7.76 3.75 10.39
N LEU A 141 7.07 4.79 10.85
CA LEU A 141 6.84 5.98 10.05
C LEU A 141 8.12 6.82 9.98
N TYR A 142 8.80 6.80 8.84
CA TYR A 142 10.05 7.55 8.64
C TYR A 142 9.80 9.01 8.23
N TYR A 143 8.85 9.24 7.32
CA TYR A 143 8.47 10.57 6.88
C TYR A 143 7.05 10.59 6.28
N ALA A 144 6.43 11.76 6.30
CA ALA A 144 5.17 12.05 5.61
C ALA A 144 5.27 13.45 5.00
N GLN A 145 4.92 13.58 3.72
CA GLN A 145 5.05 14.82 2.96
C GLN A 145 3.85 15.03 2.02
N LYS A 146 3.84 16.16 1.31
CA LYS A 146 2.97 16.34 0.14
C LYS A 146 3.41 15.33 -0.93
N GLY A 147 2.44 14.74 -1.65
CA GLY A 147 2.68 14.01 -2.89
C GLY A 147 3.21 14.91 -4.01
N GLY A 148 3.37 14.34 -5.20
CA GLY A 148 3.80 15.05 -6.39
C GLY A 148 2.79 16.08 -6.86
N THR A 149 3.18 17.35 -6.89
CA THR A 149 2.40 18.37 -7.60
C THR A 149 2.34 18.03 -9.08
N SER A 150 1.16 18.13 -9.70
CA SER A 150 0.90 17.76 -11.12
C SER A 150 0.75 16.25 -11.43
N GLU A 151 0.56 15.39 -10.42
CA GLU A 151 0.21 13.97 -10.60
C GLU A 151 -1.09 13.77 -11.40
N SER A 152 -1.11 12.76 -12.26
CA SER A 152 -2.25 12.46 -13.14
C SER A 152 -3.48 11.93 -12.39
N SER A 153 -3.28 11.09 -11.35
CA SER A 153 -4.33 10.56 -10.46
C SER A 153 -5.17 11.68 -9.84
N ASN A 154 -4.47 12.76 -9.46
CA ASN A 154 -4.95 13.95 -8.78
C ASN A 154 -5.30 15.11 -9.75
N CYS A 155 -5.61 14.81 -11.02
CA CYS A 155 -5.96 15.79 -12.08
C CYS A 155 -4.97 16.95 -12.25
N GLN A 156 -3.70 16.71 -11.94
CA GLN A 156 -2.61 17.67 -11.92
C GLN A 156 -2.74 18.83 -10.91
N LEU A 157 -3.56 18.66 -9.87
CA LEU A 157 -3.74 19.61 -8.77
C LEU A 157 -2.47 19.70 -7.87
N SER A 158 -2.48 20.62 -6.89
CA SER A 158 -1.29 20.89 -6.05
C SER A 158 -1.58 21.37 -4.61
N ASP A 159 -2.83 21.70 -4.29
CA ASP A 159 -3.23 22.06 -2.93
C ASP A 159 -3.33 20.84 -2.02
N ILE A 160 -3.19 21.05 -0.71
CA ILE A 160 -2.96 19.95 0.25
C ILE A 160 -4.15 18.98 0.37
N ASP A 161 -5.36 19.47 0.11
CA ASP A 161 -6.56 18.65 0.16
C ASP A 161 -6.82 17.91 -1.16
N ASP A 162 -6.08 18.24 -2.22
CA ASP A 162 -6.23 17.74 -3.60
C ASP A 162 -5.07 16.86 -4.09
N ILE A 163 -4.12 16.53 -3.23
CA ILE A 163 -2.99 15.63 -3.54
C ILE A 163 -2.84 14.52 -2.50
N ASP A 164 -2.14 13.47 -2.89
CA ASP A 164 -1.74 12.39 -1.99
C ASP A 164 -0.86 12.88 -0.82
N PHE A 165 -0.94 12.18 0.32
CA PHE A 165 0.11 12.23 1.32
C PHE A 165 1.09 11.10 1.06
N HIS A 166 2.19 11.39 0.38
CA HIS A 166 3.27 10.44 0.13
C HIS A 166 4.02 10.14 1.44
N ILE A 167 3.95 8.88 1.91
CA ILE A 167 4.44 8.46 3.22
C ILE A 167 5.46 7.32 3.08
N GLY A 168 6.61 7.46 3.74
CA GLY A 168 7.65 6.43 3.78
C GLY A 168 7.55 5.55 5.02
N ILE A 169 7.31 4.26 4.83
CA ILE A 169 7.29 3.23 5.88
C ILE A 169 8.58 2.43 5.85
N GLY A 170 9.36 2.53 6.92
CA GLY A 170 10.63 1.83 7.09
C GLY A 170 10.55 0.65 8.05
N PHE A 171 11.66 -0.08 8.17
CA PHE A 171 11.74 -1.33 8.94
C PHE A 171 12.85 -1.37 9.99
N ASP A 172 13.71 -0.34 10.08
CA ASP A 172 14.72 -0.22 11.14
C ASP A 172 14.23 0.68 12.28
N GLY A 173 13.92 0.05 13.42
CA GLY A 173 13.49 0.75 14.64
C GLY A 173 14.59 1.58 15.29
N ALA A 174 15.87 1.28 15.07
CA ALA A 174 16.99 2.06 15.58
C ALA A 174 17.23 3.35 14.78
N LEU A 175 16.89 3.35 13.48
CA LEU A 175 16.79 4.57 12.69
C LEU A 175 15.53 5.37 13.08
N ALA A 176 14.36 4.72 13.18
CA ALA A 176 13.12 5.37 13.60
C ALA A 176 13.22 6.07 14.97
N ALA A 177 13.87 5.44 15.96
CA ALA A 177 14.08 6.00 17.29
C ALA A 177 14.87 7.32 17.32
N LYS A 178 15.67 7.62 16.27
CA LYS A 178 16.39 8.90 16.12
C LYS A 178 15.47 10.04 15.64
N LEU A 179 14.32 9.72 15.08
CA LEU A 179 13.31 10.67 14.59
C LEU A 179 12.35 11.14 15.68
N VAL A 180 12.16 10.32 16.71
CA VAL A 180 11.26 10.58 17.85
C VAL A 180 11.70 11.85 18.58
N LYS A 181 10.92 12.92 18.42
CA LYS A 181 11.18 14.23 19.02
C LYS A 181 10.97 14.16 20.54
N LYS A 182 12.03 14.31 21.33
CA LYS A 182 11.87 14.62 22.76
C LYS A 182 11.50 16.10 22.93
N PRO A 183 10.55 16.45 23.81
CA PRO A 183 10.26 17.85 24.14
C PRO A 183 11.54 18.61 24.53
N GLY A 184 11.74 19.80 23.98
CA GLY A 184 12.89 20.66 24.28
C GLY A 184 14.23 20.26 23.63
N THR A 185 14.35 19.12 22.95
CA THR A 185 15.60 18.76 22.24
C THR A 185 15.61 19.30 20.81
N ALA A 186 16.77 19.80 20.36
CA ALA A 186 17.03 19.98 18.93
C ALA A 186 16.93 18.62 18.21
N LYS A 187 16.48 18.61 16.95
CA LYS A 187 16.45 17.40 16.12
C LYS A 187 17.80 16.69 16.16
N ALA A 188 17.80 15.37 16.35
CA ALA A 188 19.00 14.57 16.20
C ALA A 188 19.62 14.82 14.82
N LYS A 189 20.91 15.15 14.77
CA LYS A 189 21.63 15.31 13.51
C LYS A 189 21.91 13.93 12.92
N LEU A 190 21.00 13.46 12.07
CA LEU A 190 21.23 12.30 11.21
C LEU A 190 22.45 12.55 10.32
N SER A 191 23.27 11.52 10.09
CA SER A 191 24.29 11.54 9.03
C SER A 191 23.62 11.61 7.65
N GLU A 192 24.40 11.88 6.59
CA GLU A 192 23.86 11.84 5.23
C GLU A 192 23.42 10.42 4.85
N ASP A 193 24.15 9.37 5.27
CA ASP A 193 23.78 7.97 5.09
C ASP A 193 22.46 7.62 5.80
N GLU A 194 22.23 8.17 7.00
CA GLU A 194 20.99 7.97 7.75
C GLU A 194 19.81 8.69 7.08
N LYS A 195 20.01 9.89 6.52
CA LYS A 195 18.98 10.59 5.73
C LYS A 195 18.64 9.85 4.44
N ALA A 196 19.65 9.35 3.73
CA ALA A 196 19.45 8.51 2.55
C ALA A 196 18.71 7.22 2.93
N GLY A 197 19.10 6.58 4.04
CA GLY A 197 18.43 5.40 4.58
C GLY A 197 16.93 5.59 4.86
N LEU A 198 16.47 6.80 5.21
CA LEU A 198 15.04 7.10 5.39
C LEU A 198 14.24 6.96 4.10
N THR A 199 14.78 7.33 2.94
CA THR A 199 14.06 7.18 1.67
C THR A 199 14.36 5.80 1.08
N GLN A 200 15.65 5.49 0.90
CA GLN A 200 16.17 4.27 0.26
C GLN A 200 15.75 2.95 0.91
N THR A 201 15.39 2.95 2.21
CA THR A 201 14.90 1.74 2.90
C THR A 201 13.41 1.78 3.26
N SER A 202 12.68 2.78 2.78
CA SER A 202 11.23 2.89 2.91
C SER A 202 10.48 2.27 1.72
N ILE A 203 9.37 1.60 1.99
CA ILE A 203 8.30 1.39 1.00
C ILE A 203 7.34 2.57 1.07
N ILE A 204 6.63 2.84 -0.02
CA ILE A 204 5.69 3.97 -0.09
C ILE A 204 4.29 3.49 0.27
N VAL A 205 3.53 4.36 0.93
CA VAL A 205 2.08 4.24 1.14
C VAL A 205 1.47 5.63 0.98
N GLU A 206 0.26 5.75 0.44
CA GLU A 206 -0.31 7.07 0.10
C GLU A 206 -1.78 7.24 0.55
N MET A 207 -2.12 8.45 1.00
CA MET A 207 -3.48 8.80 1.48
C MET A 207 -4.19 9.77 0.51
N THR A 208 -4.99 9.19 -0.38
CA THR A 208 -5.57 9.85 -1.55
C THR A 208 -6.72 10.82 -1.19
N PRO A 209 -6.81 12.00 -1.84
CA PRO A 209 -7.77 13.08 -1.54
C PRO A 209 -9.21 12.68 -1.26
N HIS A 210 -9.88 12.06 -2.22
CA HIS A 210 -11.28 11.64 -2.10
C HIS A 210 -11.48 10.56 -1.03
N TYR A 211 -10.50 9.68 -0.84
CA TYR A 211 -10.54 8.70 0.26
C TYR A 211 -10.54 9.39 1.62
N ARG A 212 -9.62 10.35 1.82
CA ARG A 212 -9.58 11.19 3.03
C ARG A 212 -10.91 11.91 3.23
N ALA A 213 -11.38 12.62 2.22
CA ALA A 213 -12.61 13.41 2.29
C ALA A 213 -13.89 12.59 2.50
N GLN A 214 -13.96 11.34 2.04
CA GLN A 214 -15.14 10.48 2.16
C GLN A 214 -15.16 9.65 3.45
N PHE A 215 -13.99 9.16 3.90
CA PHE A 215 -13.92 8.15 4.96
C PHE A 215 -13.04 8.51 6.16
N LYS A 216 -12.13 9.50 6.02
CA LYS A 216 -11.07 9.79 7.00
C LYS A 216 -10.81 11.31 7.09
N GLN A 217 -11.85 12.09 7.38
CA GLN A 217 -11.79 13.56 7.32
C GLN A 217 -10.78 14.17 8.31
N ASP A 218 -10.48 13.48 9.41
CA ASP A 218 -9.47 13.90 10.39
C ASP A 218 -8.02 13.62 9.97
N TRP A 219 -7.79 12.91 8.85
CA TRP A 219 -6.45 12.66 8.32
C TRP A 219 -5.87 13.92 7.67
N THR A 220 -5.20 14.72 8.49
CA THR A 220 -4.34 15.83 8.06
C THR A 220 -2.88 15.38 7.95
N LEU A 221 -2.12 15.99 7.05
CA LEU A 221 -0.70 15.66 6.87
C LEU A 221 0.11 15.93 8.15
N ASP A 222 -0.29 16.90 8.96
CA ASP A 222 0.40 17.22 10.22
C ASP A 222 0.06 16.24 11.35
N LEU A 223 -1.13 15.61 11.35
CA LEU A 223 -1.41 14.43 12.19
C LEU A 223 -0.46 13.27 11.85
N VAL A 224 -0.25 12.97 10.57
CA VAL A 224 0.72 11.93 10.17
C VAL A 224 2.14 12.33 10.61
N LYS A 225 2.60 13.56 10.32
CA LYS A 225 3.93 14.05 10.74
C LYS A 225 4.15 14.12 12.26
N ALA A 226 3.09 14.23 13.07
CA ALA A 226 3.19 14.17 14.53
C ALA A 226 3.69 12.80 15.02
N ASN A 227 3.42 11.74 14.25
CA ASN A 227 3.72 10.35 14.61
C ASN A 227 5.01 9.79 13.98
N VAL A 228 5.80 10.64 13.30
CA VAL A 228 7.12 10.26 12.74
C VAL A 228 8.07 9.73 13.82
N GLY A 229 8.69 8.59 13.54
CA GLY A 229 9.53 7.81 14.44
C GLY A 229 8.81 6.72 15.23
N GLN A 230 7.47 6.72 15.26
CA GLN A 230 6.69 5.68 15.94
C GLN A 230 6.55 4.40 15.09
N GLN A 231 6.27 3.27 15.73
CA GLN A 231 5.84 2.06 15.05
C GLN A 231 4.40 2.23 14.57
N VAL A 232 4.14 1.89 13.31
CA VAL A 232 2.84 2.04 12.65
C VAL A 232 2.41 0.76 11.95
N ARG A 233 1.11 0.60 11.81
CA ARG A 233 0.47 -0.35 10.91
C ARG A 233 -0.25 0.44 9.84
N VAL A 234 -0.01 0.08 8.58
CA VAL A 234 -0.74 0.65 7.46
C VAL A 234 -1.45 -0.48 6.74
N THR A 235 -2.73 -0.28 6.43
CA THR A 235 -3.55 -1.18 5.61
C THR A 235 -4.02 -0.43 4.38
N GLY A 236 -3.88 -1.05 3.22
CA GLY A 236 -4.21 -0.46 1.92
C GLY A 236 -4.10 -1.49 0.81
N GLN A 237 -4.46 -1.09 -0.40
CA GLN A 237 -4.32 -1.94 -1.58
C GLN A 237 -2.88 -2.03 -2.03
N LEU A 238 -2.38 -3.25 -2.22
CA LEU A 238 -1.08 -3.49 -2.83
C LEU A 238 -1.16 -3.21 -4.35
N MET A 239 -0.20 -2.44 -4.86
CA MET A 239 -0.03 -2.20 -6.30
C MET A 239 1.42 -1.86 -6.64
N ALA A 240 1.81 -2.04 -7.90
CA ALA A 240 3.12 -1.68 -8.42
C ALA A 240 3.09 -0.31 -9.12
N ASP A 241 3.78 0.70 -8.56
CA ASP A 241 3.96 1.95 -9.29
C ASP A 241 4.99 1.75 -10.43
N ASN A 242 4.47 1.51 -11.63
CA ASN A 242 5.26 1.27 -12.82
C ASN A 242 5.93 2.53 -13.37
N GLU A 243 5.56 3.74 -12.93
CA GLU A 243 6.37 4.94 -13.21
C GLU A 243 7.74 4.80 -12.53
N HIS A 244 7.78 4.24 -11.33
CA HIS A 244 9.03 4.04 -10.58
C HIS A 244 9.78 2.74 -10.89
N ASN A 245 9.38 1.99 -11.94
CA ASN A 245 10.07 0.77 -12.39
C ASN A 245 11.41 1.03 -13.10
N ASN A 246 12.40 1.57 -12.36
CA ASN A 246 13.72 1.86 -12.87
C ASN A 246 14.80 1.97 -11.76
N THR A 247 16.07 1.81 -12.15
CA THR A 247 17.25 1.82 -11.27
C THR A 247 17.67 3.20 -10.72
N LYS A 248 16.97 4.28 -11.10
CA LYS A 248 17.18 5.61 -10.49
C LYS A 248 16.24 5.87 -9.32
N ASP A 249 15.14 5.13 -9.21
CA ASP A 249 14.14 5.28 -8.14
C ASP A 249 14.22 4.12 -7.14
N ASN A 250 14.09 2.87 -7.62
CA ASN A 250 14.12 1.68 -6.77
C ASN A 250 15.56 1.25 -6.43
N CYS A 251 15.88 1.26 -5.13
CA CYS A 251 17.19 0.88 -4.58
C CYS A 251 17.45 -0.63 -4.53
N SER A 252 16.42 -1.48 -4.61
CA SER A 252 16.59 -2.94 -4.54
C SER A 252 17.17 -3.54 -5.83
N TYR A 253 17.03 -2.83 -6.94
CA TYR A 253 17.33 -3.34 -8.27
C TYR A 253 18.83 -3.53 -8.53
N PRO A 254 19.25 -4.60 -9.23
CA PRO A 254 20.64 -4.76 -9.65
C PRO A 254 21.14 -3.56 -10.45
N GLY A 255 22.19 -2.90 -9.97
CA GLY A 255 22.73 -1.68 -10.58
C GLY A 255 21.97 -0.39 -10.22
N ALA A 256 21.10 -0.41 -9.21
CA ALA A 256 20.47 0.80 -8.68
C ALA A 256 21.51 1.81 -8.17
N ASN A 257 21.39 3.07 -8.61
CA ASN A 257 22.33 4.11 -8.21
C ASN A 257 22.08 4.53 -6.75
N GLN A 258 22.90 4.04 -5.83
CA GLN A 258 22.80 4.34 -4.39
C GLN A 258 23.00 5.83 -4.04
N THR A 259 23.38 6.69 -4.99
CA THR A 259 23.44 8.16 -4.82
C THR A 259 22.19 8.91 -5.29
N SER A 260 21.23 8.24 -5.95
CA SER A 260 19.98 8.89 -6.43
C SER A 260 18.70 8.07 -6.22
N CYS A 261 18.80 6.74 -6.03
CA CYS A 261 17.66 5.92 -5.67
C CYS A 261 17.11 6.35 -4.31
N TRP A 262 15.80 6.15 -4.11
CA TRP A 262 15.06 6.80 -3.01
C TRP A 262 13.82 6.03 -2.53
N ARG A 263 13.46 4.89 -3.13
CA ARG A 263 12.46 3.96 -2.57
C ARG A 263 12.99 2.52 -2.57
N ALA A 264 12.54 1.70 -1.61
CA ALA A 264 13.03 0.34 -1.40
C ALA A 264 12.36 -0.73 -2.27
N SER A 265 11.26 -0.38 -2.93
CA SER A 265 10.50 -1.20 -3.87
C SER A 265 9.63 -0.30 -4.74
N ILE A 266 9.14 -0.80 -5.89
CA ILE A 266 8.04 -0.13 -6.63
C ILE A 266 6.66 -0.46 -6.06
N TRP A 267 6.58 -1.49 -5.23
CA TRP A 267 5.33 -1.96 -4.65
C TRP A 267 4.96 -1.12 -3.42
N GLU A 268 3.76 -0.57 -3.44
CA GLU A 268 3.25 0.40 -2.48
C GLU A 268 1.85 0.01 -1.97
N LEU A 269 1.41 0.62 -0.86
CA LEU A 269 0.02 0.54 -0.43
C LEU A 269 -0.72 1.83 -0.79
N HIS A 270 -1.45 1.81 -1.91
CA HIS A 270 -2.21 2.93 -2.45
C HIS A 270 -3.57 2.40 -2.97
N PRO A 271 -4.72 2.91 -2.48
CA PRO A 271 -4.87 3.86 -1.38
C PRO A 271 -4.74 3.19 0.00
N VAL A 272 -4.30 3.97 0.99
CA VAL A 272 -4.33 3.60 2.41
C VAL A 272 -5.77 3.72 2.95
N THR A 273 -6.30 2.61 3.47
CA THR A 273 -7.66 2.52 4.04
C THR A 273 -7.68 2.65 5.56
N GLN A 274 -6.59 2.24 6.23
CA GLN A 274 -6.43 2.35 7.67
C GLN A 274 -4.96 2.62 8.03
N PHE A 275 -4.73 3.57 8.93
CA PHE A 275 -3.42 3.90 9.47
C PHE A 275 -3.51 3.87 11.00
N GLN A 276 -2.72 3.01 11.64
CA GLN A 276 -2.71 2.81 13.08
C GLN A 276 -1.32 3.07 13.65
N ILE A 277 -1.26 3.52 14.90
CA ILE A 277 -0.01 3.69 15.65
C ILE A 277 0.03 2.73 16.84
N CYS A 278 1.23 2.30 17.21
CA CYS A 278 1.47 1.49 18.41
C CYS A 278 1.50 2.40 19.64
N LYS A 279 0.57 2.22 20.60
CA LYS A 279 0.56 2.97 21.88
C LYS A 279 1.38 2.30 22.98
N SER A 280 1.90 1.11 22.76
CA SER A 280 2.70 0.37 23.74
C SER A 280 4.06 1.03 23.99
N ALA A 281 4.61 0.81 25.19
CA ALA A 281 5.99 1.19 25.52
C ALA A 281 7.03 0.20 24.94
N SER A 282 6.57 -0.93 24.38
CA SER A 282 7.36 -1.91 23.65
C SER A 282 6.89 -1.99 22.19
N ARG A 283 7.49 -2.87 21.38
CA ARG A 283 7.06 -3.08 19.99
C ARG A 283 5.73 -3.86 19.98
N CYS A 284 4.70 -3.30 19.35
CA CYS A 284 3.44 -3.99 19.12
C CYS A 284 3.61 -5.18 18.16
N ALA A 285 3.08 -6.34 18.57
CA ALA A 285 2.95 -7.54 17.75
C ALA A 285 1.73 -7.47 16.81
N ASP A 286 1.63 -8.38 15.86
CA ASP A 286 0.61 -8.35 14.80
C ASP A 286 -0.83 -8.52 15.34
N ASP A 287 -0.97 -9.16 16.51
CA ASP A 287 -2.23 -9.40 17.23
C ASP A 287 -2.46 -8.48 18.45
N SER A 288 -1.59 -7.49 18.69
CA SER A 288 -1.73 -6.61 19.87
C SER A 288 -3.01 -5.77 19.86
N THR A 289 -3.53 -5.47 21.05
CA THR A 289 -4.62 -4.51 21.27
C THR A 289 -4.13 -3.07 21.44
N ASP A 290 -2.81 -2.84 21.50
CA ASP A 290 -2.17 -1.52 21.59
C ASP A 290 -2.19 -0.73 20.26
N TRP A 291 -2.77 -1.29 19.18
CA TRP A 291 -2.94 -0.64 17.89
C TRP A 291 -4.22 0.19 17.85
N VAL A 292 -4.08 1.52 17.84
CA VAL A 292 -5.19 2.47 17.69
C VAL A 292 -5.10 3.19 16.35
N ASN A 293 -6.22 3.59 15.76
CA ASN A 293 -6.18 4.39 14.53
C ASN A 293 -5.54 5.76 14.82
N ILE A 294 -4.89 6.36 13.83
CA ILE A 294 -4.16 7.61 14.03
C ILE A 294 -5.07 8.80 14.38
N GLU A 295 -6.31 8.78 13.90
CA GLU A 295 -7.39 9.70 14.28
C GLU A 295 -7.82 9.55 15.76
N ASP A 296 -7.94 8.31 16.24
CA ASP A 296 -8.27 7.99 17.65
C ASP A 296 -7.10 8.23 18.61
N ALA A 297 -5.92 8.57 18.08
CA ALA A 297 -4.66 8.58 18.83
C ALA A 297 -4.30 9.94 19.46
N GLN A 298 -5.15 10.96 19.35
CA GLN A 298 -4.93 12.28 19.93
C GLN A 298 -4.82 12.23 21.48
N PRO A 299 -4.05 13.15 22.11
CA PRO A 299 -3.96 13.29 23.56
C PRO A 299 -5.12 14.10 24.17
#